data_AF-A0A0F8BK20-F1
#
_entry.id   AF-A0A0F8BK20-F1
#
_cell.length_a   1.000
_cell.length_b   1.000
_cell.length_c   1.000
_cell.angle_alpha   90.00
_cell.angle_beta   90.00
_cell.angle_gamma   90.00
#
_symmetry.space_group_name_H-M   'P 1'
#
loop_
_entity.id
_entity.type
_entity.pdbx_description
1 polymer ?
#
loop_
_entity_poly.entity_id
_entity_poly.type
_entity_poly.pdbx_seq_one_letter_code
_entity_poly.pdbx_strand_id
1 'polypeptide(L)'
;MRFTLALAALVATCTVNAASIGTDLVTLQLSETDVRRVTVEEKQRLKKAGTNFIDITNADVPLNFDRNSDNTLGKRGLVYTYPSVLTQQKTVNYKLGLLDQYITKDLLQKITSFHTRFYDSEDGFKAAMWIRAELMNLINEKSLDRTVKVDYYNHKNWQQPTVIAKIPGQGPDTIVLSASLDSIAFTEMGSERFGSARAPGADANGSGAIALMETFRLLLTDSKIPLGLGWNTIEFHWYAASESGFLGSREVLSDYFVNDKLIAAILHLDKIGYHNPSGDRRFGVVMDQTNRDLTNFIELLILQYCNFGYTKTADDFASSDHTVAYGLGYPVARVMENSPDKMFRNFRTSEDVSEIIDFLQMDGFMRLAFSFIYELAHFDMGLYSWVENKKPEETEETEETEELDR
;
A
#
# COMPACT_ATOMS: atom_id res chain seq x y z
N MET A 1 -24.92 -60.54 -56.56
CA MET A 1 -24.64 -59.10 -56.76
C MET A 1 -25.95 -58.35 -56.67
N ARG A 2 -26.15 -57.58 -55.59
CA ARG A 2 -26.93 -56.32 -55.49
C ARG A 2 -27.10 -56.01 -53.99
N PHE A 3 -26.20 -55.14 -53.50
CA PHE A 3 -26.27 -54.52 -52.19
C PHE A 3 -27.29 -53.37 -52.26
N THR A 4 -28.16 -53.26 -51.27
CA THR A 4 -29.00 -52.09 -51.04
C THR A 4 -28.57 -51.47 -49.71
N LEU A 5 -27.90 -50.33 -49.77
CA LEU A 5 -27.49 -49.53 -48.60
C LEU A 5 -28.72 -48.91 -47.92
N ALA A 6 -28.82 -49.07 -46.61
CA ALA A 6 -29.70 -48.28 -45.76
C ALA A 6 -28.96 -46.99 -45.35
N LEU A 7 -29.55 -45.83 -45.66
CA LEU A 7 -29.06 -44.52 -45.25
C LEU A 7 -29.71 -44.17 -43.90
N ALA A 8 -28.94 -44.26 -42.81
CA ALA A 8 -29.35 -43.76 -41.50
C ALA A 8 -28.90 -42.29 -41.35
N ALA A 9 -29.85 -41.38 -41.24
CA ALA A 9 -29.59 -39.96 -40.96
C ALA A 9 -29.19 -39.80 -39.49
N LEU A 10 -27.93 -39.41 -39.25
CA LEU A 10 -27.43 -39.06 -37.92
C LEU A 10 -27.74 -37.58 -37.68
N VAL A 11 -28.77 -37.29 -36.87
CA VAL A 11 -29.02 -35.93 -36.37
C VAL A 11 -28.03 -35.69 -35.23
N ALA A 12 -26.95 -34.96 -35.52
CA ALA A 12 -26.05 -34.46 -34.50
C ALA A 12 -26.71 -33.27 -33.80
N THR A 13 -27.31 -33.51 -32.63
CA THR A 13 -27.66 -32.43 -31.71
C THR A 13 -26.37 -31.82 -31.17
N CYS A 14 -26.02 -30.64 -31.67
CA CYS A 14 -24.97 -29.82 -31.10
C CYS A 14 -25.46 -29.30 -29.74
N THR A 15 -25.13 -30.02 -28.66
CA THR A 15 -25.25 -29.46 -27.32
C THR A 15 -24.16 -28.41 -27.18
N VAL A 16 -24.55 -27.15 -27.31
CA VAL A 16 -23.75 -26.03 -26.82
C VAL A 16 -23.54 -26.28 -25.33
N ASN A 17 -22.34 -26.71 -24.94
CA ASN A 17 -21.93 -26.62 -23.55
C ASN A 17 -21.95 -25.14 -23.21
N ALA A 18 -22.98 -24.72 -22.48
CA ALA A 18 -22.93 -23.48 -21.74
C ALA A 18 -21.68 -23.57 -20.86
N ALA A 19 -20.67 -22.75 -21.17
CA ALA A 19 -19.56 -22.54 -20.26
C ALA A 19 -20.14 -22.26 -18.87
N SER A 20 -19.71 -23.01 -17.86
CA SER A 20 -20.08 -22.74 -16.48
C SER A 20 -19.70 -21.29 -16.18
N ILE A 21 -20.68 -20.39 -16.14
CA ILE A 21 -20.52 -19.03 -15.65
C ILE A 21 -20.00 -19.20 -14.23
N GLY A 22 -18.76 -18.76 -13.97
CA GLY A 22 -18.09 -18.97 -12.70
C GLY A 22 -18.97 -18.51 -11.54
N THR A 23 -19.35 -19.45 -10.68
CA THR A 23 -20.22 -19.25 -9.51
C THR A 23 -19.47 -18.67 -8.32
N ASP A 24 -18.20 -18.33 -8.48
CA ASP A 24 -17.36 -17.81 -7.41
C ASP A 24 -17.74 -16.35 -7.14
N LEU A 25 -18.40 -16.17 -6.00
CA LEU A 25 -18.83 -14.88 -5.49
C LEU A 25 -17.74 -14.32 -4.58
N VAL A 26 -17.46 -13.04 -4.74
CA VAL A 26 -16.58 -12.23 -3.89
C VAL A 26 -17.39 -11.17 -3.15
N THR A 27 -16.93 -10.78 -1.97
CA THR A 27 -17.55 -9.72 -1.16
C THR A 27 -16.67 -8.47 -1.24
N LEU A 28 -17.24 -7.38 -1.76
CA LEU A 28 -16.56 -6.11 -1.94
C LEU A 28 -17.14 -5.05 -1.01
N GLN A 29 -16.27 -4.28 -0.36
CA GLN A 29 -16.63 -3.07 0.36
C GLN A 29 -16.35 -1.86 -0.55
N LEU A 30 -17.41 -1.15 -0.95
CA LEU A 30 -17.33 -0.02 -1.90
C LEU A 30 -17.41 1.35 -1.21
N SER A 31 -17.88 1.38 0.03
CA SER A 31 -17.83 2.54 0.92
C SER A 31 -17.83 2.07 2.38
N GLU A 32 -17.86 3.01 3.31
CA GLU A 32 -17.97 2.72 4.74
C GLU A 32 -19.20 1.87 5.07
N THR A 33 -20.29 2.01 4.30
CA THR A 33 -21.57 1.32 4.56
C THR A 33 -22.04 0.39 3.43
N ASP A 34 -21.43 0.45 2.24
CA ASP A 34 -21.85 -0.36 1.08
C ASP A 34 -20.96 -1.59 0.91
N VAL A 35 -21.53 -2.76 1.24
CA VAL A 35 -20.91 -4.06 1.04
C VAL A 35 -21.77 -4.88 0.09
N ARG A 36 -21.17 -5.39 -0.99
CA ARG A 36 -21.86 -6.15 -2.02
C ARG A 36 -21.20 -7.49 -2.27
N ARG A 37 -22.02 -8.51 -2.47
CA ARG A 37 -21.56 -9.82 -2.96
C ARG A 37 -21.78 -9.87 -4.48
N VAL A 38 -20.70 -10.01 -5.23
CA VAL A 38 -20.70 -9.94 -6.70
C VAL A 38 -19.92 -11.10 -7.30
N THR A 39 -20.07 -11.36 -8.60
CA THR A 39 -19.22 -12.34 -9.29
C THR A 39 -17.82 -11.78 -9.52
N VAL A 40 -16.82 -12.65 -9.73
CA VAL A 40 -15.46 -12.22 -10.12
C VAL A 40 -15.48 -11.36 -11.40
N GLU A 41 -16.33 -11.69 -12.37
CA GLU A 41 -16.48 -10.89 -13.60
C GLU A 41 -17.00 -9.47 -13.29
N GLU A 42 -17.96 -9.35 -12.39
CA GLU A 42 -18.49 -8.05 -11.99
C GLU A 42 -17.44 -7.22 -11.22
N LYS A 43 -16.65 -7.85 -10.33
CA LYS A 43 -15.48 -7.21 -9.70
C LYS A 43 -14.53 -6.62 -10.75
N GLN A 44 -14.23 -7.37 -11.81
CA GLN A 44 -13.35 -6.91 -12.90
C GLN A 44 -13.96 -5.74 -13.67
N ARG A 45 -15.28 -5.76 -13.94
CA ARG A 45 -15.99 -4.65 -14.59
C ARG A 45 -15.97 -3.39 -13.74
N LEU A 46 -16.25 -3.50 -12.44
CA LEU A 46 -16.16 -2.39 -11.48
C LEU A 46 -14.76 -1.78 -11.49
N LYS A 47 -13.71 -2.62 -11.43
CA LYS A 47 -12.33 -2.15 -11.43
C LYS A 47 -11.98 -1.40 -12.72
N LYS A 48 -12.38 -1.96 -13.88
CA LYS A 48 -12.17 -1.32 -15.19
C LYS A 48 -12.96 -0.01 -15.34
N ALA A 49 -14.14 0.08 -14.73
CA ALA A 49 -14.94 1.31 -14.67
C ALA A 49 -14.35 2.37 -13.70
N GLY A 50 -13.22 2.08 -13.05
CA GLY A 50 -12.58 2.98 -12.09
C GLY A 50 -13.28 3.01 -10.73
N THR A 51 -14.13 2.03 -10.42
CA THR A 51 -14.74 1.91 -9.10
C THR A 51 -13.72 1.34 -8.12
N ASN A 52 -13.48 2.08 -7.03
CA ASN A 52 -12.65 1.64 -5.93
C ASN A 52 -13.42 0.69 -5.01
N PHE A 53 -12.74 -0.31 -4.48
CA PHE A 53 -13.29 -1.26 -3.52
C PHE A 53 -12.18 -1.98 -2.77
N ILE A 54 -12.51 -2.49 -1.59
CA ILE A 54 -11.69 -3.46 -0.85
C ILE A 54 -12.34 -4.83 -1.02
N ASP A 55 -11.55 -5.84 -1.39
CA ASP A 55 -12.02 -7.21 -1.38
C ASP A 55 -11.91 -7.79 0.05
N ILE A 56 -13.06 -8.13 0.63
CA ILE A 56 -13.19 -8.66 1.99
C ILE A 56 -13.71 -10.11 1.98
N THR A 57 -13.57 -10.83 0.87
CA THR A 57 -14.10 -12.20 0.69
C THR A 57 -13.57 -13.18 1.74
N ASN A 58 -12.26 -13.14 2.00
CA ASN A 58 -11.56 -14.05 2.92
C ASN A 58 -11.07 -13.31 4.18
N ALA A 59 -11.79 -12.27 4.60
CA ALA A 59 -11.39 -11.41 5.69
C ALA A 59 -11.83 -11.95 7.05
N ASP A 60 -10.88 -12.39 7.87
CA ASP A 60 -11.15 -12.84 9.26
C ASP A 60 -11.24 -11.69 10.27
N VAL A 61 -10.63 -10.53 9.96
CA VAL A 61 -10.64 -9.33 10.81
C VAL A 61 -11.49 -8.25 10.15
N PRO A 62 -12.55 -7.71 10.77
CA PRO A 62 -13.36 -6.67 10.15
C PRO A 62 -12.58 -5.34 10.02
N LEU A 63 -12.92 -4.55 9.00
CA LEU A 63 -12.42 -3.17 8.86
C LEU A 63 -13.41 -2.23 9.54
N ASN A 64 -12.91 -1.28 10.32
CA ASN A 64 -13.69 -0.26 10.98
C ASN A 64 -13.26 1.14 10.50
N PHE A 65 -14.17 1.81 9.81
CA PHE A 65 -14.03 3.19 9.34
C PHE A 65 -14.83 4.18 10.20
N ASP A 66 -15.64 3.69 11.12
CA ASP A 66 -16.55 4.47 11.96
C ASP A 66 -15.80 4.97 13.21
N ARG A 67 -15.28 6.20 13.15
CA ARG A 67 -14.54 6.81 14.27
C ARG A 67 -14.88 8.29 14.46
N ASN A 68 -16.06 8.53 15.00
CA ASN A 68 -16.39 9.75 15.75
C ASN A 68 -15.66 9.74 17.12
N SER A 69 -14.34 9.98 17.15
CA SER A 69 -13.59 10.56 18.28
C SER A 69 -12.09 10.51 17.95
N ASP A 70 -11.47 11.68 17.79
CA ASP A 70 -10.02 11.95 17.81
C ASP A 70 -9.06 10.87 17.26
N ASN A 71 -8.49 11.20 16.09
CA ASN A 71 -7.54 10.50 15.21
C ASN A 71 -6.27 9.84 15.83
N THR A 72 -6.25 9.46 17.09
CA THR A 72 -5.07 8.99 17.83
C THR A 72 -5.12 7.52 18.27
N LEU A 73 -6.28 6.87 18.24
CA LEU A 73 -6.41 5.48 18.69
C LEU A 73 -5.96 4.50 17.61
N GLY A 74 -4.74 4.00 17.71
CA GLY A 74 -4.26 2.82 17.00
C GLY A 74 -5.00 1.53 17.41
N LYS A 75 -4.51 0.38 16.96
CA LYS A 75 -5.01 -0.95 17.33
C LYS A 75 -5.27 -1.02 18.85
N ARG A 76 -6.46 -1.49 19.27
CA ARG A 76 -6.84 -1.65 20.70
C ARG A 76 -6.76 -0.37 21.55
N GLY A 77 -6.84 0.82 20.95
CA GLY A 77 -6.78 2.09 21.68
C GLY A 77 -5.38 2.55 22.05
N LEU A 78 -4.34 1.97 21.44
CA LEU A 78 -2.96 2.42 21.60
C LEU A 78 -2.78 3.79 20.96
N VAL A 79 -2.31 4.77 21.71
CA VAL A 79 -1.97 6.10 21.17
C VAL A 79 -0.47 6.18 20.97
N TYR A 80 -0.06 6.48 19.74
CA TYR A 80 1.33 6.74 19.39
C TYR A 80 1.58 8.24 19.27
N THR A 81 2.78 8.66 19.68
CA THR A 81 3.25 10.04 19.48
C THR A 81 4.30 10.08 18.39
N TYR A 82 4.46 11.24 17.76
CA TYR A 82 5.45 11.47 16.71
C TYR A 82 6.30 12.70 17.02
N PRO A 83 7.53 12.80 16.48
CA PRO A 83 8.41 13.92 16.75
C PRO A 83 7.77 15.26 16.38
N SER A 84 7.68 16.17 17.35
CA SER A 84 7.40 17.59 17.10
C SER A 84 8.68 18.39 16.79
N VAL A 85 9.84 17.82 17.12
CA VAL A 85 11.17 18.36 16.83
C VAL A 85 12.00 17.25 16.20
N LEU A 86 12.50 17.52 14.99
CA LEU A 86 13.39 16.61 14.26
C LEU A 86 14.79 16.66 14.89
N THR A 87 15.46 15.52 15.00
CA THR A 87 16.77 15.44 15.70
C THR A 87 17.87 14.83 14.85
N GLN A 88 17.53 14.27 13.68
CA GLN A 88 18.46 13.54 12.83
C GLN A 88 18.93 14.34 11.61
N GLN A 89 18.71 15.67 11.58
CA GLN A 89 18.89 16.51 10.39
C GLN A 89 20.25 16.35 9.73
N LYS A 90 21.32 16.34 10.53
CA LYS A 90 22.69 16.25 10.01
C LYS A 90 22.89 14.94 9.24
N THR A 91 22.46 13.82 9.81
CA THR A 91 22.66 12.50 9.19
C THR A 91 21.70 12.27 8.04
N VAL A 92 20.45 12.71 8.19
CA VAL A 92 19.46 12.67 7.10
C VAL A 92 19.99 13.44 5.89
N ASN A 93 20.35 14.72 6.04
CA ASN A 93 20.86 15.53 4.94
C ASN A 93 22.12 14.95 4.28
N TYR A 94 23.05 14.39 5.08
CA TYR A 94 24.23 13.72 4.53
C TYR A 94 23.85 12.52 3.66
N LYS A 95 22.92 11.67 4.14
CA LYS A 95 22.50 10.46 3.41
C LYS A 95 21.63 10.79 2.20
N LEU A 96 20.79 11.81 2.27
CA LEU A 96 20.02 12.30 1.12
C LEU A 96 20.93 12.81 -0.02
N GLY A 97 22.16 13.24 0.29
CA GLY A 97 23.17 13.54 -0.73
C GLY A 97 23.71 12.32 -1.48
N LEU A 98 23.39 11.09 -1.04
CA LEU A 98 23.78 9.83 -1.68
C LEU A 98 22.68 9.24 -2.57
N LEU A 99 21.53 9.93 -2.70
CA LEU A 99 20.49 9.57 -3.67
C LEU A 99 21.08 9.62 -5.07
N ASP A 100 20.84 8.55 -5.84
CA ASP A 100 21.35 8.44 -7.20
C ASP A 100 20.20 8.24 -8.20
N GLN A 101 20.00 9.23 -9.06
CA GLN A 101 18.98 9.17 -10.09
C GLN A 101 19.27 8.11 -11.16
N TYR A 102 20.54 7.74 -11.39
CA TYR A 102 20.88 6.66 -12.32
C TYR A 102 20.42 5.31 -11.77
N ILE A 103 20.68 5.03 -10.49
CA ILE A 103 20.16 3.82 -9.82
C ILE A 103 18.63 3.79 -9.92
N THR A 104 17.98 4.90 -9.60
CA THR A 104 16.51 5.03 -9.65
C THR A 104 15.96 4.78 -11.06
N LYS A 105 16.62 5.32 -12.10
CA LYS A 105 16.27 5.09 -13.51
C LYS A 105 16.42 3.63 -13.91
N ASP A 106 17.54 3.00 -13.56
CA ASP A 106 17.82 1.61 -13.91
C ASP A 106 16.82 0.65 -13.23
N LEU A 107 16.49 0.90 -11.95
CA LEU A 107 15.46 0.15 -11.23
C LEU A 107 14.09 0.30 -11.90
N LEU A 108 13.71 1.54 -12.28
CA LEU A 108 12.43 1.79 -12.94
C LEU A 108 12.38 1.13 -14.32
N GLN A 109 13.44 1.25 -15.12
CA GLN A 109 13.55 0.57 -16.41
C GLN A 109 13.41 -0.95 -16.26
N LYS A 110 14.02 -1.52 -15.21
CA LYS A 110 13.92 -2.95 -14.95
C LYS A 110 12.51 -3.36 -14.54
N ILE A 111 11.90 -2.70 -13.56
CA ILE A 111 10.56 -3.08 -13.05
C ILE A 111 9.45 -2.87 -14.11
N THR A 112 9.64 -1.95 -15.04
CA THR A 112 8.71 -1.67 -16.16
C THR A 112 8.98 -2.54 -17.40
N SER A 113 10.08 -3.31 -17.41
CA SER A 113 10.40 -4.25 -18.49
C SER A 113 9.61 -5.56 -18.43
N PHE A 114 9.05 -5.91 -17.27
CA PHE A 114 8.08 -7.01 -17.16
C PHE A 114 6.85 -6.67 -18.01
N HIS A 115 6.28 -7.66 -18.69
CA HIS A 115 5.12 -7.40 -19.56
C HIS A 115 3.94 -6.85 -18.76
N THR A 116 3.74 -7.40 -17.57
CA THR A 116 2.78 -6.94 -16.56
C THR A 116 3.31 -7.38 -15.20
N ARG A 117 2.91 -6.71 -14.11
CA ARG A 117 3.15 -7.20 -12.75
C ARG A 117 1.88 -7.71 -12.08
N PHE A 118 0.86 -8.04 -12.88
CA PHE A 118 -0.42 -8.55 -12.36
C PHE A 118 -0.20 -9.74 -11.42
N TYR A 119 -0.87 -9.72 -10.27
CA TYR A 119 -0.61 -10.60 -9.14
C TYR A 119 -0.74 -12.11 -9.45
N ASP A 120 -1.63 -12.47 -10.38
CA ASP A 120 -1.85 -13.84 -10.83
C ASP A 120 -1.23 -14.10 -12.21
N SER A 121 -0.04 -13.53 -12.44
CA SER A 121 0.76 -13.75 -13.64
C SER A 121 2.17 -14.23 -13.28
N GLU A 122 2.78 -14.96 -14.20
CA GLU A 122 4.16 -15.42 -14.06
C GLU A 122 5.15 -14.23 -13.95
N ASP A 123 4.92 -13.16 -14.72
CA ASP A 123 5.72 -11.95 -14.64
C ASP A 123 5.52 -11.20 -13.32
N GLY A 124 4.31 -11.20 -12.75
CA GLY A 124 4.04 -10.70 -11.41
C GLY A 124 4.86 -11.42 -10.34
N PHE A 125 4.91 -12.76 -10.40
CA PHE A 125 5.78 -13.56 -9.53
C PHE A 125 7.27 -13.24 -9.75
N LYS A 126 7.73 -13.19 -11.01
CA LYS A 126 9.13 -12.86 -11.34
C LYS A 126 9.51 -11.46 -10.86
N ALA A 127 8.62 -10.48 -10.92
CA ALA A 127 8.87 -9.13 -10.43
C ALA A 127 9.09 -9.12 -8.91
N ALA A 128 8.27 -9.84 -8.14
CA ALA A 128 8.47 -9.99 -6.69
C ALA A 128 9.81 -10.67 -6.37
N MET A 129 10.15 -11.74 -7.09
CA MET A 129 11.42 -12.44 -6.90
C MET A 129 12.62 -11.59 -7.30
N TRP A 130 12.49 -10.75 -8.32
CA TRP A 130 13.52 -9.80 -8.71
C TRP A 130 13.79 -8.77 -7.61
N ILE A 131 12.76 -8.11 -7.08
CA ILE A 131 12.92 -7.17 -5.94
C ILE A 131 13.63 -7.86 -4.78
N ARG A 132 13.17 -9.06 -4.40
CA ARG A 132 13.80 -9.83 -3.34
C ARG A 132 15.29 -10.10 -3.62
N ALA A 133 15.63 -10.49 -4.85
CA ALA A 133 17.01 -10.77 -5.23
C ALA A 133 17.89 -9.52 -5.12
N GLU A 134 17.42 -8.36 -5.60
CA GLU A 134 18.15 -7.10 -5.49
C GLU A 134 18.41 -6.72 -4.03
N LEU A 135 17.40 -6.83 -3.16
CA LEU A 135 17.55 -6.54 -1.73
C LEU A 135 18.53 -7.50 -1.05
N MET A 136 18.46 -8.79 -1.37
CA MET A 136 19.39 -9.80 -0.86
C MET A 136 20.83 -9.55 -1.35
N ASN A 137 21.02 -9.11 -2.59
CA ASN A 137 22.35 -8.74 -3.10
C ASN A 137 22.95 -7.58 -2.29
N LEU A 138 22.17 -6.51 -2.05
CA LEU A 138 22.61 -5.38 -1.22
C LEU A 138 22.99 -5.79 0.20
N ILE A 139 22.24 -6.72 0.80
CA ILE A 139 22.52 -7.27 2.13
C ILE A 139 23.83 -8.06 2.13
N ASN A 140 24.01 -8.95 1.15
CA ASN A 140 25.18 -9.82 1.04
C ASN A 140 26.46 -9.03 0.77
N GLU A 141 26.41 -8.06 -0.15
CA GLU A 141 27.54 -7.16 -0.45
C GLU A 141 28.05 -6.42 0.79
N LYS A 142 27.15 -6.13 1.73
CA LYS A 142 27.45 -5.46 3.01
C LYS A 142 27.66 -6.41 4.18
N SER A 143 27.58 -7.72 3.96
CA SER A 143 27.67 -8.76 5.02
C SER A 143 26.67 -8.54 6.17
N LEU A 144 25.43 -8.18 5.82
CA LEU A 144 24.35 -7.87 6.77
C LEU A 144 23.33 -9.01 6.92
N ASP A 145 23.57 -10.16 6.28
CA ASP A 145 22.68 -11.32 6.20
C ASP A 145 22.35 -11.94 7.56
N ARG A 146 23.15 -11.64 8.59
CA ARG A 146 22.89 -12.06 9.98
C ARG A 146 21.79 -11.25 10.65
N THR A 147 21.55 -10.01 10.23
CA THR A 147 20.64 -9.08 10.92
C THR A 147 19.47 -8.66 10.03
N VAL A 148 19.75 -8.26 8.79
CA VAL A 148 18.73 -7.79 7.85
C VAL A 148 18.17 -8.99 7.09
N LYS A 149 16.83 -9.09 7.01
CA LYS A 149 16.13 -10.21 6.38
C LYS A 149 15.21 -9.73 5.26
N VAL A 150 15.04 -10.56 4.23
CA VAL A 150 14.06 -10.35 3.16
C VAL A 150 13.29 -11.63 2.96
N ASP A 151 12.04 -11.60 3.39
CA ASP A 151 11.10 -12.71 3.35
C ASP A 151 9.97 -12.41 2.35
N TYR A 152 9.15 -13.44 2.12
CA TYR A 152 7.93 -13.34 1.33
C TYR A 152 6.76 -13.83 2.17
N TYR A 153 5.64 -13.12 2.06
CA TYR A 153 4.36 -13.61 2.49
C TYR A 153 3.69 -14.31 1.29
N ASN A 154 3.53 -15.63 1.40
CA ASN A 154 2.88 -16.42 0.37
C ASN A 154 1.36 -16.37 0.55
N HIS A 155 0.68 -15.96 -0.50
CA HIS A 155 -0.77 -15.90 -0.54
C HIS A 155 -1.33 -17.22 -1.08
N LYS A 156 -2.41 -17.73 -0.47
CA LYS A 156 -2.94 -19.07 -0.81
C LYS A 156 -3.55 -19.14 -2.21
N ASN A 157 -4.09 -18.02 -2.69
CA ASN A 157 -4.99 -18.01 -3.85
C ASN A 157 -4.34 -17.45 -5.14
N TRP A 158 -3.06 -17.05 -5.10
CA TRP A 158 -2.36 -16.52 -6.28
C TRP A 158 -0.84 -16.66 -6.15
N GLN A 159 -0.13 -16.35 -7.25
CA GLN A 159 1.31 -16.64 -7.36
C GLN A 159 2.22 -15.55 -6.80
N GLN A 160 1.96 -14.26 -7.07
CA GLN A 160 2.82 -13.17 -6.63
C GLN A 160 2.79 -13.03 -5.09
N PRO A 161 3.92 -13.21 -4.39
CA PRO A 161 3.98 -12.96 -2.96
C PRO A 161 4.09 -11.46 -2.66
N THR A 162 3.72 -11.07 -1.43
CA THR A 162 4.16 -9.79 -0.87
C THR A 162 5.60 -9.93 -0.39
N VAL A 163 6.48 -9.01 -0.79
CA VAL A 163 7.89 -9.00 -0.34
C VAL A 163 8.01 -8.11 0.91
N ILE A 164 8.71 -8.60 1.93
CA ILE A 164 8.93 -7.88 3.19
C ILE A 164 10.42 -7.89 3.51
N ALA A 165 11.05 -6.72 3.51
CA ALA A 165 12.39 -6.55 4.07
C ALA A 165 12.31 -6.03 5.50
N LYS A 166 13.09 -6.60 6.41
CA LYS A 166 13.06 -6.29 7.84
C LYS A 166 14.45 -5.98 8.37
N ILE A 167 14.55 -4.88 9.11
CA ILE A 167 15.70 -4.52 9.93
C ILE A 167 15.21 -4.46 11.39
N PRO A 168 15.70 -5.32 12.29
CA PRO A 168 15.23 -5.34 13.67
C PRO A 168 15.59 -4.03 14.40
N GLY A 169 14.74 -3.61 15.32
CA GLY A 169 15.04 -2.56 16.30
C GLY A 169 15.22 -3.13 17.71
N GLN A 170 15.52 -2.26 18.67
CA GLN A 170 15.64 -2.60 20.09
C GLN A 170 14.31 -2.55 20.85
N GLY A 171 13.39 -1.71 20.38
CA GLY A 171 12.05 -1.50 20.92
C GLY A 171 11.00 -2.43 20.30
N PRO A 172 9.77 -2.43 20.84
CA PRO A 172 8.72 -3.36 20.45
C PRO A 172 7.96 -2.93 19.17
N ASP A 173 8.04 -1.65 18.80
CA ASP A 173 7.27 -1.08 17.71
C ASP A 173 7.93 -1.29 16.34
N THR A 174 7.07 -1.35 15.32
CA THR A 174 7.44 -1.46 13.91
C THR A 174 7.00 -0.23 13.14
N ILE A 175 7.90 0.34 12.34
CA ILE A 175 7.62 1.35 11.33
C ILE A 175 7.69 0.72 9.94
N VAL A 176 6.75 1.07 9.07
CA VAL A 176 6.59 0.47 7.75
C VAL A 176 6.64 1.54 6.67
N LEU A 177 7.49 1.34 5.67
CA LEU A 177 7.38 2.01 4.38
C LEU A 177 6.76 1.02 3.39
N SER A 178 5.72 1.41 2.66
CA SER A 178 4.97 0.49 1.80
C SER A 178 4.65 1.06 0.43
N ALA A 179 4.54 0.17 -0.56
CA ALA A 179 4.03 0.43 -1.89
C ALA A 179 3.37 -0.84 -2.46
N SER A 180 2.49 -0.68 -3.43
CA SER A 180 1.95 -1.80 -4.21
C SER A 180 2.97 -2.28 -5.24
N LEU A 181 3.04 -3.58 -5.48
CA LEU A 181 3.94 -4.18 -6.46
C LEU A 181 3.28 -4.37 -7.83
N ASP A 182 2.03 -4.79 -7.83
CA ASP A 182 1.35 -5.19 -9.05
C ASP A 182 1.03 -4.01 -9.98
N SER A 183 0.79 -4.37 -11.24
CA SER A 183 0.27 -3.46 -12.26
C SER A 183 -0.77 -4.19 -13.08
N ILE A 184 -1.67 -3.42 -13.67
CA ILE A 184 -2.66 -3.93 -14.62
C ILE A 184 -2.81 -2.93 -15.75
N ALA A 185 -3.26 -3.38 -16.91
CA ALA A 185 -3.76 -2.52 -17.98
C ALA A 185 -5.09 -3.08 -18.47
N PHE A 186 -6.00 -2.20 -18.87
CA PHE A 186 -7.29 -2.60 -19.42
C PHE A 186 -7.32 -2.48 -20.95
N THR A 187 -7.68 -3.56 -21.61
CA THR A 187 -8.08 -3.60 -23.03
C THR A 187 -9.61 -3.67 -23.12
N GLU A 188 -10.21 -3.68 -24.31
CA GLU A 188 -11.65 -3.83 -24.49
C GLU A 188 -12.20 -5.08 -23.75
N MET A 189 -13.43 -5.02 -23.22
CA MET A 189 -13.95 -6.16 -22.43
C MET A 189 -14.10 -7.38 -23.33
N GLY A 190 -13.54 -8.52 -22.93
CA GLY A 190 -13.60 -9.76 -23.69
C GLY A 190 -12.61 -9.85 -24.86
N SER A 191 -11.82 -8.81 -25.13
CA SER A 191 -10.75 -8.89 -26.15
C SER A 191 -9.55 -9.69 -25.64
N GLU A 192 -9.28 -9.65 -24.33
CA GLU A 192 -8.19 -10.38 -23.67
C GLU A 192 -8.59 -10.84 -22.27
N ARG A 193 -7.79 -11.75 -21.69
CA ARG A 193 -7.94 -12.18 -20.29
C ARG A 193 -7.65 -11.00 -19.36
N PHE A 194 -8.43 -10.85 -18.28
CA PHE A 194 -8.15 -9.82 -17.28
C PHE A 194 -6.71 -9.96 -16.74
N GLY A 195 -5.95 -8.86 -16.74
CA GLY A 195 -4.56 -8.85 -16.28
C GLY A 195 -3.51 -9.36 -17.28
N SER A 196 -3.87 -9.74 -18.51
CA SER A 196 -2.88 -10.20 -19.52
C SER A 196 -2.30 -9.10 -20.42
N ALA A 197 -2.95 -7.93 -20.45
CA ALA A 197 -2.50 -6.80 -21.26
C ALA A 197 -1.13 -6.28 -20.79
N ARG A 198 -0.36 -5.69 -21.71
CA ARG A 198 0.92 -5.06 -21.36
C ARG A 198 0.68 -3.90 -20.40
N ALA A 199 1.25 -4.00 -19.20
CA ALA A 199 1.05 -3.07 -18.10
C ALA A 199 2.41 -2.69 -17.47
N PRO A 200 3.17 -1.76 -18.08
CA PRO A 200 4.47 -1.38 -17.56
C PRO A 200 4.36 -0.74 -16.17
N GLY A 201 3.27 -0.01 -15.89
CA GLY A 201 2.93 0.46 -14.54
C GLY A 201 4.04 1.29 -13.91
N ALA A 202 4.61 2.23 -14.67
CA ALA A 202 5.76 3.00 -14.24
C ALA A 202 5.42 3.92 -13.06
N ASP A 203 4.35 4.69 -13.17
CA ASP A 203 3.86 5.53 -12.09
C ASP A 203 2.99 4.73 -11.12
N ALA A 204 2.09 3.87 -11.61
CA ALA A 204 1.19 3.03 -10.83
C ALA A 204 1.57 1.52 -10.89
N ASN A 205 2.33 0.98 -9.93
CA ASN A 205 3.06 1.67 -8.86
C ASN A 205 4.56 1.35 -8.85
N GLY A 206 5.18 1.31 -10.04
CA GLY A 206 6.63 1.11 -10.18
C GLY A 206 7.43 2.20 -9.46
N SER A 207 6.94 3.43 -9.47
CA SER A 207 7.55 4.61 -8.86
C SER A 207 7.67 4.46 -7.34
N GLY A 208 6.58 4.06 -6.67
CA GLY A 208 6.59 3.75 -5.23
C GLY A 208 7.47 2.55 -4.91
N ALA A 209 7.34 1.47 -5.68
CA ALA A 209 8.10 0.24 -5.46
C ALA A 209 9.63 0.47 -5.50
N ILE A 210 10.14 1.23 -6.47
CA ILE A 210 11.58 1.50 -6.57
C ILE A 210 12.04 2.57 -5.58
N ALA A 211 11.18 3.49 -5.14
CA ALA A 211 11.49 4.41 -4.05
C ALA A 211 11.74 3.68 -2.71
N LEU A 212 11.01 2.59 -2.43
CA LEU A 212 11.31 1.71 -1.30
C LEU A 212 12.70 1.05 -1.45
N MET A 213 13.04 0.57 -2.65
CA MET A 213 14.33 -0.09 -2.91
C MET A 213 15.51 0.87 -2.71
N GLU A 214 15.39 2.11 -3.21
CA GLU A 214 16.41 3.13 -3.03
C GLU A 214 16.52 3.60 -1.57
N THR A 215 15.39 3.76 -0.88
CA THR A 215 15.36 4.06 0.55
C THR A 215 16.05 2.96 1.36
N PHE A 216 15.79 1.69 1.03
CA PHE A 216 16.45 0.54 1.65
C PHE A 216 17.97 0.57 1.42
N ARG A 217 18.42 0.76 0.16
CA ARG A 217 19.84 0.88 -0.20
C ARG A 217 20.54 1.96 0.62
N LEU A 218 19.94 3.15 0.74
CA LEU A 218 20.46 4.26 1.53
C LEU A 218 20.54 3.92 3.01
N LEU A 219 19.52 3.27 3.57
CA LEU A 219 19.49 2.89 4.97
C LEU A 219 20.61 1.90 5.31
N LEU A 220 20.93 0.98 4.39
CA LEU A 220 22.05 0.05 4.53
C LEU A 220 23.44 0.71 4.49
N THR A 221 23.53 2.02 4.22
CA THR A 221 24.79 2.79 4.38
C THR A 221 25.00 3.29 5.80
N ASP A 222 24.00 3.16 6.67
CA ASP A 222 24.12 3.54 8.09
C ASP A 222 24.93 2.50 8.87
N SER A 223 25.74 2.95 9.82
CA SER A 223 26.61 2.07 10.59
C SER A 223 25.92 1.41 11.79
N LYS A 224 24.70 1.84 12.13
CA LYS A 224 23.95 1.39 13.31
C LYS A 224 22.64 0.72 12.93
N ILE A 225 21.84 1.37 12.08
CA ILE A 225 20.50 0.87 11.74
C ILE A 225 20.53 -0.57 11.21
N PRO A 226 21.36 -0.93 10.22
CA PRO A 226 21.38 -2.30 9.68
C PRO A 226 21.94 -3.35 10.64
N LEU A 227 22.60 -2.91 11.72
CA LEU A 227 23.06 -3.77 12.82
C LEU A 227 22.01 -3.95 13.92
N GLY A 228 20.81 -3.39 13.73
CA GLY A 228 19.71 -3.48 14.68
C GLY A 228 19.88 -2.60 15.92
N LEU A 229 20.64 -1.49 15.78
CA LEU A 229 20.87 -0.53 16.84
C LEU A 229 19.95 0.71 16.75
N GLY A 230 18.95 0.67 15.88
CA GLY A 230 17.82 1.61 15.91
C GLY A 230 16.83 1.23 17.02
N TRP A 231 16.03 2.20 17.47
CA TRP A 231 14.96 1.93 18.42
C TRP A 231 13.86 1.09 17.79
N ASN A 232 13.25 1.55 16.70
CA ASN A 232 12.13 0.83 16.09
C ASN A 232 12.56 -0.19 15.06
N THR A 233 11.81 -1.29 14.98
CA THR A 233 11.93 -2.25 13.88
C THR A 233 11.43 -1.59 12.59
N ILE A 234 12.15 -1.79 11.50
CA ILE A 234 11.85 -1.18 10.20
C ILE A 234 11.44 -2.27 9.23
N GLU A 235 10.28 -2.10 8.59
CA GLU A 235 9.83 -2.99 7.52
C GLU A 235 9.53 -2.24 6.23
N PHE A 236 9.86 -2.87 5.11
CA PHE A 236 9.55 -2.38 3.76
C PHE A 236 8.60 -3.39 3.11
N HIS A 237 7.41 -2.96 2.72
CA HIS A 237 6.36 -3.83 2.19
C HIS A 237 6.08 -3.52 0.72
N TRP A 238 6.24 -4.52 -0.15
CA TRP A 238 5.80 -4.50 -1.54
C TRP A 238 4.57 -5.39 -1.68
N TYR A 239 3.38 -4.81 -1.49
CA TYR A 239 2.12 -5.56 -1.44
C TYR A 239 1.75 -6.13 -2.80
N ALA A 240 1.40 -7.41 -2.85
CA ALA A 240 0.80 -8.03 -4.02
C ALA A 240 -0.69 -7.66 -4.15
N ALA A 241 -1.23 -7.79 -5.37
CA ALA A 241 -2.67 -7.80 -5.62
C ALA A 241 -3.46 -6.55 -5.14
N SER A 242 -2.82 -5.38 -5.12
CA SER A 242 -3.47 -4.10 -4.81
C SER A 242 -4.55 -3.76 -5.84
N GLU A 243 -4.28 -4.01 -7.12
CA GLU A 243 -5.22 -3.73 -8.20
C GLU A 243 -6.44 -4.67 -8.21
N SER A 244 -6.41 -5.72 -7.38
CA SER A 244 -7.50 -6.67 -7.20
C SER A 244 -8.23 -6.49 -5.87
N GLY A 245 -8.21 -5.28 -5.29
CA GLY A 245 -8.94 -4.93 -4.08
C GLY A 245 -8.09 -5.07 -2.81
N PHE A 246 -6.81 -4.72 -2.89
CA PHE A 246 -5.89 -4.66 -1.74
C PHE A 246 -5.67 -5.99 -1.04
N LEU A 247 -5.75 -7.10 -1.78
CA LEU A 247 -5.72 -8.46 -1.20
C LEU A 247 -4.41 -8.74 -0.45
N GLY A 248 -3.25 -8.30 -0.96
CA GLY A 248 -1.96 -8.56 -0.32
C GLY A 248 -1.77 -7.79 0.99
N SER A 249 -2.02 -6.48 0.99
CA SER A 249 -1.98 -5.67 2.22
C SER A 249 -3.02 -6.13 3.23
N ARG A 250 -4.20 -6.56 2.75
CA ARG A 250 -5.25 -7.15 3.56
C ARG A 250 -4.80 -8.38 4.30
N GLU A 251 -4.25 -9.39 3.61
CA GLU A 251 -3.80 -10.62 4.27
C GLU A 251 -2.66 -10.33 5.26
N VAL A 252 -1.63 -9.58 4.85
CA VAL A 252 -0.45 -9.29 5.69
C VAL A 252 -0.84 -8.52 6.96
N LEU A 253 -1.61 -7.45 6.83
CA LEU A 253 -1.95 -6.59 7.97
C LEU A 253 -2.98 -7.24 8.90
N SER A 254 -3.84 -8.13 8.38
CA SER A 254 -4.75 -8.94 9.19
C SER A 254 -3.97 -9.98 10.01
N ASP A 255 -2.98 -10.63 9.40
CA ASP A 255 -2.11 -11.55 10.12
C ASP A 255 -1.32 -10.82 11.21
N TYR A 256 -0.81 -9.63 10.93
CA TYR A 256 -0.16 -8.79 11.94
C TYR A 256 -1.16 -8.41 13.05
N PHE A 257 -2.43 -8.21 12.70
CA PHE A 257 -3.48 -7.89 13.66
C PHE A 257 -3.79 -9.08 14.57
N VAL A 258 -3.91 -10.28 14.02
CA VAL A 258 -4.17 -11.50 14.81
C VAL A 258 -2.97 -11.87 15.67
N ASN A 259 -1.74 -11.63 15.18
CA ASN A 259 -0.50 -11.97 15.89
C ASN A 259 0.06 -10.86 16.79
N ASP A 260 -0.74 -9.84 17.11
CA ASP A 260 -0.35 -8.80 18.06
C ASP A 260 0.94 -8.05 17.74
N LYS A 261 1.21 -7.87 16.45
CA LYS A 261 2.31 -7.02 16.00
C LYS A 261 1.96 -5.54 16.17
N LEU A 262 2.87 -4.80 16.78
CA LEU A 262 2.75 -3.38 17.04
C LEU A 262 3.29 -2.60 15.83
N ILE A 263 2.40 -2.20 14.93
CA ILE A 263 2.73 -1.26 13.87
C ILE A 263 2.36 0.14 14.34
N ALA A 264 3.37 0.99 14.49
CA ALA A 264 3.22 2.32 15.07
C ALA A 264 3.19 3.44 14.01
N ALA A 265 3.70 3.18 12.81
CA ALA A 265 3.60 4.10 11.68
C ALA A 265 3.71 3.36 10.35
N ILE A 266 2.83 3.67 9.41
CA ILE A 266 2.91 3.23 8.02
C ILE A 266 2.92 4.48 7.13
N LEU A 267 3.94 4.62 6.28
CA LEU A 267 3.90 5.55 5.14
C LEU A 267 3.67 4.74 3.87
N HIS A 268 2.60 5.04 3.14
CA HIS A 268 2.29 4.40 1.87
C HIS A 268 2.58 5.34 0.70
N LEU A 269 3.33 4.84 -0.29
CA LEU A 269 3.70 5.56 -1.52
C LEU A 269 2.97 4.94 -2.71
N ASP A 270 2.13 5.72 -3.37
CA ASP A 270 1.36 5.27 -4.53
C ASP A 270 1.18 6.41 -5.53
N LYS A 271 1.70 6.21 -6.76
CA LYS A 271 1.80 7.21 -7.84
C LYS A 271 2.55 8.45 -7.38
N ILE A 272 3.88 8.36 -7.41
CA ILE A 272 4.77 9.42 -6.93
C ILE A 272 5.66 9.98 -8.04
N GLY A 273 5.54 9.46 -9.26
CA GLY A 273 6.48 9.67 -10.34
C GLY A 273 6.01 10.63 -11.42
N TYR A 274 4.71 10.84 -11.61
CA TYR A 274 4.21 11.76 -12.63
C TYR A 274 4.06 13.19 -12.09
N HIS A 275 4.45 14.15 -12.93
CA HIS A 275 4.32 15.57 -12.67
C HIS A 275 3.71 16.26 -13.89
N ASN A 276 2.64 17.03 -13.70
CA ASN A 276 2.08 17.85 -14.78
C ASN A 276 3.10 18.95 -15.15
N PRO A 277 3.65 18.98 -16.38
CA PRO A 277 4.66 19.97 -16.77
C PRO A 277 4.21 21.44 -16.67
N SER A 278 2.89 21.69 -16.61
CA SER A 278 2.32 23.03 -16.47
C SER A 278 2.15 23.48 -15.01
N GLY A 279 2.38 22.59 -14.05
CA GLY A 279 2.24 22.84 -12.62
C GLY A 279 3.56 22.89 -11.86
N ASP A 280 3.46 23.15 -10.56
CA ASP A 280 4.57 23.01 -9.61
C ASP A 280 4.63 21.58 -9.08
N ARG A 281 5.86 21.05 -8.94
CA ARG A 281 6.09 19.81 -8.18
C ARG A 281 5.62 20.02 -6.75
N ARG A 282 4.70 19.18 -6.29
CA ARG A 282 4.19 19.19 -4.93
C ARG A 282 3.82 17.79 -4.47
N PHE A 283 3.97 17.55 -3.18
CA PHE A 283 3.37 16.39 -2.54
C PHE A 283 1.87 16.60 -2.40
N GLY A 284 1.06 15.62 -2.80
CA GLY A 284 -0.32 15.49 -2.36
C GLY A 284 -0.34 14.72 -1.05
N VAL A 285 -0.61 15.42 0.06
CA VAL A 285 -0.75 14.82 1.39
C VAL A 285 -2.21 14.45 1.62
N VAL A 286 -2.49 13.16 1.76
CA VAL A 286 -3.86 12.61 1.84
C VAL A 286 -4.38 12.75 3.27
N MET A 287 -5.52 13.42 3.43
CA MET A 287 -6.07 13.78 4.75
C MET A 287 -7.18 12.85 5.25
N ASP A 288 -7.83 12.15 4.35
CA ASP A 288 -8.87 11.16 4.64
C ASP A 288 -8.27 9.75 4.72
N GLN A 289 -8.87 8.88 5.54
CA GLN A 289 -8.38 7.50 5.75
C GLN A 289 -6.90 7.43 6.17
N THR A 290 -6.44 8.46 6.89
CA THR A 290 -5.10 8.58 7.49
C THR A 290 -5.20 9.06 8.94
N ASN A 291 -4.10 8.95 9.68
CA ASN A 291 -4.02 9.40 11.07
C ASN A 291 -3.42 10.79 11.15
N ARG A 292 -4.18 11.75 11.70
CA ARG A 292 -3.82 13.17 11.77
C ARG A 292 -2.41 13.43 12.32
N ASP A 293 -2.03 12.81 13.43
CA ASP A 293 -0.74 13.08 14.07
C ASP A 293 0.43 12.56 13.22
N LEU A 294 0.26 11.40 12.59
CA LEU A 294 1.24 10.87 11.64
C LEU A 294 1.32 11.74 10.39
N THR A 295 0.18 12.18 9.86
CA THR A 295 0.11 13.10 8.70
C THR A 295 0.77 14.45 9.01
N ASN A 296 0.59 15.01 10.21
CA ASN A 296 1.28 16.23 10.63
C ASN A 296 2.80 16.03 10.67
N PHE A 297 3.27 14.86 11.12
CA PHE A 297 4.69 14.50 11.08
C PHE A 297 5.21 14.41 9.64
N ILE A 298 4.44 13.84 8.71
CA ILE A 298 4.77 13.87 7.27
C ILE A 298 4.91 15.31 6.74
N GLU A 299 4.00 16.21 7.10
CA GLU A 299 4.08 17.63 6.72
C GLU A 299 5.37 18.28 7.25
N LEU A 300 5.76 17.99 8.50
CA LEU A 300 7.00 18.48 9.11
C LEU A 300 8.25 17.98 8.35
N LEU A 301 8.29 16.69 7.97
CA LEU A 301 9.39 16.12 7.20
C LEU A 301 9.51 16.74 5.81
N ILE A 302 8.39 16.98 5.13
CA ILE A 302 8.38 17.64 3.82
C ILE A 302 9.05 19.02 3.92
N LEU A 303 8.63 19.83 4.89
CA LEU A 303 9.16 21.18 5.09
C LEU A 303 10.65 21.20 5.47
N GLN A 304 11.13 20.16 6.16
CA GLN A 304 12.52 20.10 6.63
C GLN A 304 13.50 19.52 5.60
N TYR A 305 13.10 18.46 4.88
CA TYR A 305 14.02 17.60 4.13
C TYR A 305 13.79 17.57 2.62
N CYS A 306 12.64 18.05 2.14
CA CYS A 306 12.26 17.93 0.75
C CYS A 306 12.43 19.25 -0.02
N ASN A 307 12.53 19.13 -1.34
CA ASN A 307 12.87 20.26 -2.22
C ASN A 307 11.64 21.07 -2.68
N PHE A 308 10.44 20.59 -2.37
CA PHE A 308 9.19 21.23 -2.76
C PHE A 308 8.13 21.06 -1.66
N GLY A 309 7.15 21.98 -1.67
CA GLY A 309 6.07 21.99 -0.69
C GLY A 309 5.00 20.94 -0.98
N TYR A 310 3.93 20.99 -0.18
CA TYR A 310 2.80 20.08 -0.31
C TYR A 310 1.49 20.82 -0.54
N THR A 311 0.47 20.05 -0.91
CA THR A 311 -0.94 20.40 -0.93
C THR A 311 -1.69 19.35 -0.13
N LYS A 312 -2.64 19.76 0.71
CA LYS A 312 -3.54 18.81 1.37
C LYS A 312 -4.62 18.39 0.37
N THR A 313 -4.83 17.09 0.23
CA THR A 313 -5.81 16.50 -0.67
C THR A 313 -6.67 15.47 0.06
N ALA A 314 -7.81 15.14 -0.51
CA ALA A 314 -8.59 13.96 -0.16
C ALA A 314 -8.63 13.01 -1.37
N ASP A 315 -8.87 11.73 -1.15
CA ASP A 315 -9.07 10.74 -2.21
C ASP A 315 -10.49 10.14 -2.13
N ASP A 316 -10.81 9.28 -3.08
CA ASP A 316 -12.04 8.48 -3.00
C ASP A 316 -11.85 7.32 -2.00
N PHE A 317 -12.94 6.81 -1.42
CA PHE A 317 -12.89 5.63 -0.54
C PHE A 317 -12.13 4.49 -1.21
N ALA A 318 -11.28 3.80 -0.44
CA ALA A 318 -10.52 2.63 -0.91
C ALA A 318 -9.64 2.94 -2.14
N SER A 319 -8.92 4.07 -2.09
CA SER A 319 -8.07 4.51 -3.19
C SER A 319 -6.73 3.78 -3.27
N SER A 320 -6.21 3.26 -2.16
CA SER A 320 -4.96 2.48 -2.11
C SER A 320 -4.83 1.65 -0.82
N ASP A 321 -3.76 0.84 -0.69
CA ASP A 321 -3.52 -0.08 0.44
C ASP A 321 -3.55 0.59 1.82
N HIS A 322 -3.28 1.91 1.91
CA HIS A 322 -3.38 2.67 3.15
C HIS A 322 -4.79 2.58 3.80
N THR A 323 -5.86 2.47 3.01
CA THR A 323 -7.23 2.35 3.51
C THR A 323 -7.41 1.06 4.32
N VAL A 324 -6.75 -0.03 3.93
CA VAL A 324 -6.78 -1.29 4.67
C VAL A 324 -6.10 -1.13 6.02
N ALA A 325 -4.93 -0.49 6.05
CA ALA A 325 -4.22 -0.20 7.29
C ALA A 325 -5.08 0.66 8.24
N TYR A 326 -5.67 1.72 7.71
CA TYR A 326 -6.56 2.61 8.44
C TYR A 326 -7.77 1.85 9.01
N GLY A 327 -8.46 1.05 8.19
CA GLY A 327 -9.61 0.26 8.60
C GLY A 327 -9.28 -0.82 9.64
N LEU A 328 -8.05 -1.34 9.66
CA LEU A 328 -7.56 -2.24 10.73
C LEU A 328 -7.14 -1.49 12.00
N GLY A 329 -7.14 -0.16 11.97
CA GLY A 329 -6.75 0.71 13.07
C GLY A 329 -5.24 0.91 13.21
N TYR A 330 -4.43 0.63 12.19
CA TYR A 330 -3.01 0.97 12.23
C TYR A 330 -2.78 2.45 11.88
N PRO A 331 -1.83 3.13 12.55
CA PRO A 331 -1.46 4.47 12.17
C PRO A 331 -0.85 4.51 10.77
N VAL A 332 -1.51 5.22 9.85
CA VAL A 332 -1.08 5.31 8.45
C VAL A 332 -1.18 6.73 7.91
N ALA A 333 -0.19 7.10 7.10
CA ALA A 333 -0.21 8.28 6.25
C ALA A 333 0.06 7.86 4.80
N ARG A 334 -0.44 8.65 3.86
CA ARG A 334 -0.21 8.46 2.43
C ARG A 334 0.17 9.77 1.78
N VAL A 335 1.13 9.67 0.88
CA VAL A 335 1.48 10.73 -0.06
C VAL A 335 1.38 10.20 -1.48
N MET A 336 0.99 11.08 -2.39
CA MET A 336 0.93 10.83 -3.82
C MET A 336 1.35 12.09 -4.57
N GLU A 337 1.56 11.97 -5.87
CA GLU A 337 1.72 13.12 -6.75
C GLU A 337 0.51 14.06 -6.68
N ASN A 338 0.77 15.37 -6.69
CA ASN A 338 -0.29 16.38 -6.70
C ASN A 338 -0.67 16.72 -8.15
N SER A 339 -1.48 15.86 -8.79
CA SER A 339 -1.99 16.10 -10.15
C SER A 339 -3.46 16.52 -10.13
N PRO A 340 -3.79 17.80 -10.40
CA PRO A 340 -5.18 18.26 -10.44
C PRO A 340 -5.94 17.73 -11.67
N ASP A 341 -5.24 17.25 -12.70
CA ASP A 341 -5.85 16.85 -13.97
C ASP A 341 -6.10 15.34 -14.02
N LYS A 342 -7.39 14.96 -13.88
CA LYS A 342 -7.86 13.60 -14.17
C LYS A 342 -7.67 13.21 -15.65
N MET A 343 -7.34 14.16 -16.53
CA MET A 343 -7.19 13.94 -17.98
C MET A 343 -5.90 13.22 -18.38
N PHE A 344 -4.84 13.25 -17.58
CA PHE A 344 -3.55 12.61 -17.90
C PHE A 344 -3.37 11.23 -17.25
N ARG A 345 -4.47 10.55 -16.96
CA ARG A 345 -4.48 9.24 -16.28
C ARG A 345 -4.05 8.13 -17.25
N ASN A 346 -2.75 8.03 -17.48
CA ASN A 346 -2.16 6.90 -18.20
C ASN A 346 -2.07 5.64 -17.32
N PHE A 347 -2.31 5.76 -16.00
CA PHE A 347 -2.36 4.60 -15.12
C PHE A 347 -3.39 3.57 -15.60
N ARG A 348 -3.09 2.30 -15.36
CA ARG A 348 -3.89 1.16 -15.84
C ARG A 348 -4.03 1.08 -17.36
N THR A 349 -3.03 1.58 -18.08
CA THR A 349 -2.88 1.43 -19.53
C THR A 349 -1.47 0.96 -19.87
N SER A 350 -1.23 0.61 -21.14
CA SER A 350 0.11 0.32 -21.64
C SER A 350 1.02 1.55 -21.79
N GLU A 351 0.46 2.75 -21.60
CA GLU A 351 1.15 4.05 -21.72
C GLU A 351 1.68 4.57 -20.37
N ASP A 352 1.44 3.84 -19.28
CA ASP A 352 2.09 4.08 -17.99
C ASP A 352 3.56 3.59 -18.03
N VAL A 353 4.40 4.34 -18.75
CA VAL A 353 5.78 3.98 -19.11
C VAL A 353 6.83 4.85 -18.42
N SER A 354 8.08 4.41 -18.39
CA SER A 354 9.16 5.13 -17.69
C SER A 354 9.39 6.57 -18.17
N GLU A 355 9.03 6.88 -19.41
CA GLU A 355 9.24 8.15 -20.09
C GLU A 355 8.33 9.26 -19.57
N ILE A 356 7.22 8.93 -18.90
CA ILE A 356 6.34 9.93 -18.28
C ILE A 356 6.79 10.32 -16.86
N ILE A 357 7.83 9.66 -16.33
CA ILE A 357 8.29 9.85 -14.95
C ILE A 357 9.22 11.06 -14.83
N ASP A 358 8.89 11.92 -13.87
CA ASP A 358 9.70 13.04 -13.44
C ASP A 358 10.59 12.62 -12.26
N PHE A 359 11.85 12.30 -12.57
CA PHE A 359 12.83 11.88 -11.55
C PHE A 359 13.20 12.97 -10.54
N LEU A 360 12.98 14.26 -10.85
CA LEU A 360 13.13 15.33 -9.85
C LEU A 360 11.97 15.32 -8.85
N GLN A 361 10.77 14.96 -9.30
CA GLN A 361 9.66 14.73 -8.37
C GLN A 361 9.93 13.50 -7.51
N MET A 362 10.33 12.37 -8.11
CA MET A 362 10.67 11.17 -7.36
C MET A 362 11.77 11.41 -6.31
N ASP A 363 12.79 12.22 -6.61
CA ASP A 363 13.82 12.62 -5.64
C ASP A 363 13.21 13.20 -4.36
N GLY A 364 12.18 14.06 -4.47
CA GLY A 364 11.47 14.57 -3.29
C GLY A 364 10.76 13.49 -2.49
N PHE A 365 10.07 12.55 -3.14
CA PHE A 365 9.41 11.43 -2.45
C PHE A 365 10.40 10.46 -1.80
N MET A 366 11.56 10.21 -2.41
CA MET A 366 12.61 9.40 -1.79
C MET A 366 13.25 10.11 -0.60
N ARG A 367 13.38 11.45 -0.64
CA ARG A 367 13.79 12.24 0.54
C ARG A 367 12.80 12.10 1.69
N LEU A 368 11.51 12.18 1.40
CA LEU A 368 10.47 11.99 2.40
C LEU A 368 10.51 10.56 2.97
N ALA A 369 10.54 9.54 2.11
CA ALA A 369 10.59 8.14 2.50
C ALA A 369 11.78 7.82 3.41
N PHE A 370 12.97 8.29 3.04
CA PHE A 370 14.18 8.10 3.83
C PHE A 370 14.13 8.86 5.16
N SER A 371 13.73 10.13 5.16
CA SER A 371 13.65 10.94 6.39
C SER A 371 12.60 10.42 7.37
N PHE A 372 11.46 9.94 6.86
CA PHE A 372 10.42 9.27 7.63
C PHE A 372 10.98 8.07 8.41
N ILE A 373 11.64 7.16 7.69
CA ILE A 373 12.24 5.98 8.32
C ILE A 373 13.34 6.38 9.30
N TYR A 374 14.23 7.30 8.92
CA TYR A 374 15.42 7.59 9.72
C TYR A 374 15.10 8.33 11.03
N GLU A 375 14.18 9.30 11.00
CA GLU A 375 13.74 10.00 12.22
C GLU A 375 13.01 9.04 13.15
N LEU A 376 12.05 8.26 12.64
CA LEU A 376 11.32 7.33 13.49
C LEU A 376 12.19 6.18 13.97
N ALA A 377 13.19 5.71 13.21
CA ALA A 377 14.11 4.67 13.69
C ALA A 377 14.85 5.06 14.99
N HIS A 378 14.93 6.35 15.31
CA HIS A 378 15.59 6.87 16.51
C HIS A 378 14.62 7.44 17.56
N PHE A 379 13.31 7.36 17.33
CA PHE A 379 12.30 7.97 18.19
C PHE A 379 11.52 6.92 18.97
N ASP A 380 11.40 7.10 20.28
CA ASP A 380 10.50 6.28 21.09
C ASP A 380 9.07 6.82 20.98
N MET A 381 8.21 6.11 20.27
CA MET A 381 6.82 6.55 20.00
C MET A 381 5.94 6.51 21.25
N GLY A 382 6.40 5.86 22.32
CA GLY A 382 5.76 5.80 23.63
C GLY A 382 4.44 5.04 23.63
N LEU A 383 4.24 4.15 24.60
CA LEU A 383 2.94 3.50 24.88
C LEU A 383 2.54 3.79 26.31
N TYR A 384 1.89 4.92 26.58
CA TYR A 384 1.35 5.20 27.92
C TYR A 384 0.00 5.92 27.88
N SER A 385 -1.01 5.29 27.31
CA SER A 385 -2.32 5.24 27.96
C SER A 385 -3.19 4.18 27.29
N TRP A 386 -3.45 3.09 28.01
CA TRP A 386 -4.72 2.42 27.82
C TRP A 386 -5.78 3.43 28.26
N VAL A 387 -6.52 4.02 27.32
CA VAL A 387 -7.76 4.69 27.68
C VAL A 387 -8.72 3.58 28.04
N GLU A 388 -8.80 3.23 29.33
CA GLU A 388 -9.92 2.45 29.84
C GLU A 388 -11.18 3.21 29.44
N ASN A 389 -12.03 2.57 28.63
CA ASN A 389 -13.38 3.05 28.36
C ASN A 389 -14.08 3.25 29.70
N LYS A 390 -14.05 4.47 30.25
CA LYS A 390 -14.96 4.86 31.32
C LYS A 390 -16.36 4.70 30.75
N LYS A 391 -17.10 3.71 31.27
CA LYS A 391 -18.55 3.65 31.10
C LYS A 391 -19.11 5.04 31.47
N PRO A 392 -20.16 5.52 30.78
CA PRO A 392 -20.85 6.73 31.22
C PRO A 392 -21.31 6.49 32.66
N GLU A 393 -20.88 7.35 33.59
CA GLU A 393 -21.48 7.38 34.91
C GLU A 393 -22.97 7.69 34.71
N GLU A 394 -23.82 6.76 35.16
CA GLU A 394 -25.23 7.02 35.33
C GLU A 394 -25.34 8.23 36.27
N THR A 395 -25.82 9.34 35.72
CA THR A 395 -26.15 10.52 36.50
C THR A 395 -27.39 10.15 37.32
N GLU A 396 -27.18 9.82 38.59
CA GLU A 396 -28.25 9.83 39.58
C GLU A 396 -28.76 11.28 39.67
N GLU A 397 -29.87 11.57 38.99
CA GLU A 397 -30.71 12.72 39.28
C GLU A 397 -31.16 12.61 40.74
N THR A 398 -30.51 13.36 41.61
CA THR A 398 -31.02 13.65 42.94
C THR A 398 -32.02 14.79 42.79
N GLU A 399 -33.31 14.45 42.76
CA GLU A 399 -34.40 15.41 42.93
C GLU A 399 -34.29 16.05 44.32
N GLU A 400 -33.73 17.25 44.40
CA GLU A 400 -33.96 18.16 45.52
C GLU A 400 -35.38 18.74 45.38
N THR A 401 -36.33 18.19 46.13
CA THR A 401 -37.63 18.82 46.36
C THR A 401 -37.46 20.02 47.27
N GLU A 402 -37.57 21.23 46.70
CA GLU A 402 -37.75 22.48 47.43
C GLU A 402 -39.07 22.45 48.23
N GLU A 403 -38.94 22.59 49.55
CA GLU A 403 -40.04 22.81 50.49
C GLU A 403 -40.48 24.28 50.40
N LEU A 404 -41.65 24.53 49.81
CA LEU A 404 -42.28 25.86 49.74
C LEU A 404 -43.21 26.05 50.95
N ASP A 405 -42.89 27.09 51.74
CA ASP A 405 -43.76 27.72 52.74
C ASP A 405 -45.24 27.83 52.28
N ARG A 406 -46.15 27.17 53.00
CA ARG A 406 -47.42 27.71 53.54
C ARG A 406 -48.26 26.69 54.30
#